data_AF-A0A6I2VJR2-F1
#
_entry.id   AF-A0A6I2VJR2-F1
#
_cell.length_a   1.000
_cell.length_b   1.000
_cell.length_c   1.000
_cell.angle_alpha   90.00
_cell.angle_beta   90.00
_cell.angle_gamma   90.00
#
_symmetry.space_group_name_H-M   'P 1'
#
loop_
_entity.id
_entity.type
_entity.pdbx_description
1 polymer ?
#
loop_
_entity_poly.entity_id
_entity_poly.type
_entity_poly.pdbx_seq_one_letter_code
_entity_poly.pdbx_strand_id
1 'polypeptide(L)'
;MTLPAPNLDDRGFQDLVDEAKRLVQLRNPEWTDHNVSDPGVTLIETFAYMTDQLIYRLNRIPDLHYVKFLDLLGEKMIPPSAAVARIEFWLSVAQEVDIDIPRGTLVSTVRSGNDRAITFATAKDFTIPSVDCKQTLTKTVDGGFENNDEKVALREEFPVFSPRPQVGDALYVGLTQASGDCFVRLVVLCDNEIEGIGVDPLNPPYVIEAWDGQKWAKVRVLADETGGLNRTGNIDIFIAQHAVSSIGGVQAAWVRVIVVETVGSQPSYLSTPEILSVEADTLGGIVDAAHSEPIEDELLGPCTGTPGDRLQLSQVPLVAGQMNLEIEVSGARGWTTWSRVESFADSSPMDRHFMLDEVSGQLRFGPVIRLPEGGARGYGATPEPQAMVRIPRYLVGGGHMGNVEARTLSVLRTSIPFISTVVNPQAAHGGSDAETLEDVKDRAAITV
;
A
#
# COMPACT_ATOMS: atom_id res chain seq x y z
N MET A 1 28.49 2.10 -20.56
CA MET A 1 28.72 1.42 -21.85
C MET A 1 28.97 -0.05 -21.53
N THR A 2 27.97 -0.90 -21.70
CA THR A 2 28.12 -2.35 -21.54
C THR A 2 28.92 -2.89 -22.73
N LEU A 3 30.02 -3.57 -22.44
CA LEU A 3 30.76 -4.31 -23.46
C LEU A 3 29.85 -5.47 -23.92
N PRO A 4 29.63 -5.68 -25.23
CA PRO A 4 28.76 -6.75 -25.69
C PRO A 4 29.31 -8.10 -25.22
N ALA A 5 28.45 -8.98 -24.72
CA ALA A 5 28.84 -10.33 -24.35
C ALA A 5 29.41 -11.04 -25.59
N PRO A 6 30.68 -11.48 -25.57
CA PRO A 6 31.28 -12.09 -26.74
C PRO A 6 30.71 -13.50 -26.94
N ASN A 7 30.45 -13.88 -28.19
CA ASN A 7 30.38 -15.29 -28.54
C ASN A 7 31.79 -15.88 -28.35
N LEU A 8 31.89 -16.92 -27.53
CA LEU A 8 33.15 -17.63 -27.27
C LEU A 8 33.56 -18.49 -28.47
N ASP A 9 32.58 -18.97 -29.24
CA ASP A 9 32.75 -19.68 -30.50
C ASP A 9 31.63 -19.24 -31.47
N ASP A 10 32.01 -18.79 -32.67
CA ASP A 10 31.12 -18.21 -33.68
C ASP A 10 30.78 -19.19 -34.81
N ARG A 11 31.28 -20.43 -34.76
CA ARG A 11 30.99 -21.46 -35.75
C ARG A 11 29.56 -21.97 -35.61
N GLY A 12 28.84 -22.01 -36.72
CA GLY A 12 27.56 -22.69 -36.82
C GLY A 12 27.70 -24.13 -37.33
N PHE A 13 26.58 -24.85 -37.35
CA PHE A 13 26.48 -26.20 -37.93
C PHE A 13 27.18 -26.35 -39.29
N GLN A 14 26.95 -25.43 -40.24
CA GLN A 14 27.50 -25.55 -41.59
C GLN A 14 29.03 -25.38 -41.58
N ASP A 15 29.56 -24.46 -40.77
CA ASP A 15 31.01 -24.25 -40.65
C ASP A 15 31.70 -25.52 -40.14
N LEU A 16 31.06 -26.21 -39.18
CA LEU A 16 31.54 -27.47 -38.62
C LEU A 16 31.50 -28.61 -39.65
N VAL A 17 30.43 -28.72 -40.45
CA VAL A 17 30.32 -29.70 -41.54
C VAL A 17 31.40 -29.46 -42.60
N ASP A 18 31.58 -28.19 -43.00
CA ASP A 18 32.54 -27.81 -44.03
C ASP A 18 33.98 -27.98 -43.56
N GLU A 19 34.27 -27.69 -42.29
CA GLU A 19 35.57 -27.97 -41.65
C GLU A 19 35.85 -29.49 -41.62
N ALA A 20 34.89 -30.30 -41.20
CA ALA A 20 35.03 -31.76 -41.14
C ALA A 20 35.24 -32.37 -42.54
N LYS A 21 34.47 -31.94 -43.54
CA LYS A 21 34.65 -32.38 -44.94
C LYS A 21 36.04 -32.02 -45.48
N ARG A 22 36.55 -30.82 -45.19
CA ARG A 22 37.93 -30.41 -45.54
C ARG A 22 38.98 -31.30 -44.87
N LEU A 23 38.79 -31.66 -43.60
CA LEU A 23 39.71 -32.56 -42.88
C LEU A 23 39.70 -33.98 -43.45
N VAL A 24 38.53 -34.49 -43.83
CA VAL A 24 38.39 -35.80 -44.49
C VAL A 24 39.16 -35.84 -45.81
N GLN A 25 39.00 -34.83 -46.67
CA GLN A 25 39.71 -34.76 -47.94
C GLN A 25 41.23 -34.76 -47.78
N LEU A 26 41.72 -34.11 -46.72
CA LEU A 26 43.15 -34.04 -46.45
C LEU A 26 43.72 -35.35 -45.87
N ARG A 27 42.97 -36.03 -44.99
CA ARG A 27 43.48 -37.18 -44.24
C ARG A 27 43.13 -38.54 -44.85
N ASN A 28 42.00 -38.62 -45.54
CA ASN A 28 41.48 -39.84 -46.15
C ASN A 28 41.13 -39.61 -47.63
N PRO A 29 42.13 -39.36 -48.50
CA PRO A 29 41.91 -39.06 -49.92
C PRO A 29 41.25 -40.21 -50.71
N GLU A 30 41.22 -41.43 -50.15
CA GLU A 30 40.53 -42.60 -50.73
C GLU A 30 39.01 -42.56 -50.55
N TRP A 31 38.50 -41.73 -49.62
CA TRP A 31 37.06 -41.55 -49.43
C TRP A 31 36.55 -40.48 -50.41
N THR A 32 35.91 -40.92 -51.50
CA THR A 32 35.53 -40.03 -52.62
C THR A 32 34.04 -39.69 -52.69
N ASP A 33 33.18 -40.44 -51.98
CA ASP A 33 31.75 -40.11 -51.88
C ASP A 33 31.57 -39.06 -50.80
N HIS A 34 30.98 -37.92 -51.15
CA HIS A 34 30.71 -36.81 -50.24
C HIS A 34 29.28 -36.32 -50.37
N ASN A 35 28.40 -37.14 -50.95
CA ASN A 35 27.00 -36.82 -51.10
C ASN A 35 26.29 -36.86 -49.74
N VAL A 36 25.17 -36.15 -49.63
CA VAL A 36 24.33 -36.12 -48.41
C VAL A 36 23.81 -37.53 -48.05
N SER A 37 23.70 -38.43 -49.02
CA SER A 37 23.28 -39.82 -48.81
C SER A 37 24.38 -40.73 -48.25
N ASP A 38 25.63 -40.27 -48.18
CA ASP A 38 26.73 -41.05 -47.63
C ASP A 38 26.57 -41.17 -46.10
N PRO A 39 26.50 -42.39 -45.53
CA PRO A 39 26.45 -42.60 -44.08
C PRO A 39 27.57 -41.90 -43.30
N GLY A 40 28.76 -41.75 -43.89
CA GLY A 40 29.87 -41.01 -43.28
C GLY A 40 29.61 -39.50 -43.21
N VAL A 41 28.96 -38.94 -44.23
CA VAL A 41 28.50 -37.53 -44.20
C VAL A 41 27.37 -37.35 -43.18
N THR A 42 26.44 -38.31 -43.08
CA THR A 42 25.41 -38.31 -42.04
C THR A 42 26.00 -38.33 -40.62
N LEU A 43 27.09 -39.07 -40.40
CA LEU A 43 27.81 -39.05 -39.13
C LEU A 43 28.47 -37.69 -38.88
N ILE A 44 29.11 -37.09 -39.89
CA ILE A 44 29.68 -35.74 -39.79
C ILE A 44 28.59 -34.73 -39.39
N GLU A 45 27.45 -34.75 -40.06
CA GLU A 45 26.31 -33.88 -39.76
C GLU A 45 25.79 -34.14 -38.34
N THR A 46 25.71 -35.40 -37.90
CA THR A 46 25.28 -35.73 -36.52
C THR A 46 26.23 -35.14 -35.48
N PHE A 47 27.55 -35.28 -35.67
CA PHE A 47 28.55 -34.72 -34.75
C PHE A 47 28.62 -33.18 -34.81
N ALA A 48 28.44 -32.60 -36.00
CA ALA A 48 28.34 -31.15 -36.18
C ALA A 48 27.13 -30.61 -35.42
N TYR A 49 25.97 -31.26 -35.51
CA TYR A 49 24.78 -30.89 -34.74
C TYR A 49 25.02 -30.98 -33.23
N MET A 50 25.62 -32.07 -32.74
CA MET A 50 25.94 -32.20 -31.31
C MET A 50 26.91 -31.10 -30.84
N THR A 51 27.88 -30.74 -31.67
CA THR A 51 28.88 -29.71 -31.36
C THR A 51 28.26 -28.31 -31.40
N ASP A 52 27.40 -28.01 -32.36
CA ASP A 52 26.63 -26.77 -32.45
C ASP A 52 25.77 -26.55 -31.18
N GLN A 53 25.14 -27.62 -30.66
CA GLN A 53 24.43 -27.57 -29.37
C GLN A 53 25.35 -27.31 -28.17
N LEU A 54 26.61 -27.77 -28.21
CA LEU A 54 27.61 -27.46 -27.18
C LEU A 54 28.10 -26.01 -27.29
N ILE A 55 28.35 -25.52 -28.50
CA ILE A 55 28.72 -24.12 -28.77
C ILE A 55 27.62 -23.18 -28.27
N TYR A 56 26.35 -23.51 -28.53
CA TYR A 56 25.21 -22.76 -28.01
C TYR A 56 25.23 -22.64 -26.48
N ARG A 57 25.55 -23.73 -25.77
CA ARG A 57 25.66 -23.73 -24.30
C ARG A 57 26.90 -22.96 -23.82
N LEU A 58 28.01 -23.08 -24.53
CA LEU A 58 29.26 -22.36 -24.26
C LEU A 58 29.04 -20.85 -24.35
N ASN A 59 28.32 -20.38 -25.37
CA ASN A 59 28.02 -18.96 -25.57
C ASN A 59 27.07 -18.37 -24.51
N ARG A 60 26.45 -19.19 -23.65
CA ARG A 60 25.68 -18.73 -22.48
C ARG A 60 26.53 -18.56 -21.21
N ILE A 61 27.78 -19.03 -21.21
CA ILE A 61 28.68 -18.96 -20.05
C ILE A 61 29.02 -17.51 -19.64
N PRO A 62 29.29 -16.56 -20.56
CA PRO A 62 29.58 -15.17 -20.18
C PRO A 62 28.46 -14.52 -19.36
N ASP A 63 27.20 -14.70 -19.78
CA ASP A 63 26.04 -14.18 -19.04
C ASP A 63 25.91 -14.83 -17.66
N LEU A 64 26.07 -16.16 -17.58
CA LEU A 64 26.02 -16.86 -16.30
C LEU A 64 27.11 -16.38 -15.33
N HIS A 65 28.33 -16.14 -15.83
CA HIS A 65 29.41 -15.57 -15.03
C HIS A 65 29.08 -14.17 -14.54
N TYR A 66 28.52 -13.31 -15.38
CA TYR A 66 28.11 -11.97 -14.98
C TYR A 66 27.11 -12.02 -13.81
N VAL A 67 26.07 -12.85 -13.92
CA VAL A 67 25.11 -13.06 -12.82
C VAL A 67 25.80 -13.56 -11.55
N LYS A 68 26.77 -14.47 -11.68
CA LYS A 68 27.52 -14.99 -10.53
C LYS A 68 28.46 -13.95 -9.91
N PHE A 69 28.99 -13.02 -10.69
CA PHE A 69 29.75 -11.90 -10.16
C PHE A 69 28.84 -10.91 -9.41
N LEU A 70 27.64 -10.63 -9.92
CA LEU A 70 26.64 -9.82 -9.19
C LEU A 70 26.29 -10.45 -7.83
N ASP A 71 26.01 -11.75 -7.81
CA ASP A 71 25.75 -12.53 -6.59
C ASP A 71 26.95 -12.44 -5.60
N LEU A 72 28.19 -12.52 -6.12
CA LEU A 72 29.41 -12.37 -5.31
C LEU A 72 29.59 -10.96 -4.75
N LEU A 73 29.20 -9.93 -5.50
CA LEU A 73 29.18 -8.54 -5.04
C LEU A 73 28.05 -8.26 -4.03
N GLY A 74 27.14 -9.23 -3.84
CA GLY A 74 26.00 -9.10 -2.93
C GLY A 74 24.84 -8.32 -3.54
N GLU A 75 24.85 -8.10 -4.86
CA GLU A 75 23.76 -7.45 -5.57
C GLU A 75 22.51 -8.34 -5.55
N LYS A 76 21.39 -7.77 -5.10
CA LYS A 76 20.08 -8.39 -5.11
C LYS A 76 19.13 -7.58 -5.96
N MET A 77 18.16 -8.24 -6.59
CA MET A 77 17.08 -7.56 -7.29
C MET A 77 16.20 -6.83 -6.29
N ILE A 78 15.85 -5.58 -6.60
CA ILE A 78 14.90 -4.81 -5.79
C ILE A 78 13.49 -5.39 -5.98
N PRO A 79 12.76 -5.72 -4.90
CA PRO A 79 11.38 -6.21 -4.99
C PRO A 79 10.40 -5.15 -5.52
N PRO A 80 9.23 -5.57 -6.00
CA PRO A 80 8.20 -4.64 -6.44
C PRO A 80 7.75 -3.75 -5.28
N SER A 81 7.52 -2.48 -5.60
CA SER A 81 6.90 -1.53 -4.67
C SER A 81 5.39 -1.53 -4.85
N ALA A 82 4.66 -1.35 -3.75
CA ALA A 82 3.20 -1.30 -3.79
C ALA A 82 2.69 0.09 -4.16
N ALA A 83 1.73 0.12 -5.09
CA ALA A 83 0.95 1.33 -5.31
C ALA A 83 0.12 1.65 -4.06
N VAL A 84 0.01 2.94 -3.72
CA VAL A 84 -0.76 3.43 -2.58
C VAL A 84 -1.97 4.20 -3.06
N ALA A 85 -3.07 4.08 -2.31
CA ALA A 85 -4.32 4.78 -2.56
C ALA A 85 -4.99 5.19 -1.25
N ARG A 86 -5.66 6.33 -1.24
CA ARG A 86 -6.60 6.71 -0.17
C ARG A 86 -7.94 6.07 -0.49
N ILE A 87 -8.51 5.33 0.46
CA ILE A 87 -9.82 4.70 0.32
C ILE A 87 -10.80 5.40 1.25
N GLU A 88 -11.88 5.92 0.67
CA GLU A 88 -13.03 6.42 1.41
C GLU A 88 -13.95 5.25 1.76
N PHE A 89 -14.29 5.13 3.03
CA PHE A 89 -15.27 4.19 3.57
C PHE A 89 -16.49 4.99 4.00
N TRP A 90 -17.64 4.71 3.39
CA TRP A 90 -18.90 5.39 3.65
C TRP A 90 -19.86 4.48 4.41
N LEU A 91 -20.42 5.00 5.49
CA LEU A 91 -21.46 4.33 6.24
C LEU A 91 -22.78 4.35 5.46
N SER A 92 -23.61 3.32 5.62
CA SER A 92 -24.99 3.33 5.09
C SER A 92 -25.89 4.29 5.87
N VAL A 93 -25.60 4.45 7.16
CA VAL A 93 -26.29 5.33 8.10
C VAL A 93 -25.34 5.62 9.25
N ALA A 94 -25.44 6.80 9.86
CA ALA A 94 -24.72 7.13 11.08
C ALA A 94 -24.94 6.05 12.14
N GLN A 95 -23.88 5.74 12.90
CA GLN A 95 -23.88 4.70 13.92
C GLN A 95 -23.70 5.32 15.29
N GLU A 96 -24.34 4.72 16.31
CA GLU A 96 -24.19 5.11 17.72
C GLU A 96 -22.93 4.52 18.38
N VAL A 97 -22.17 3.71 17.64
CA VAL A 97 -20.98 3.02 18.11
C VAL A 97 -19.86 3.18 17.09
N ASP A 98 -18.63 3.29 17.58
CA ASP A 98 -17.43 3.32 16.76
C ASP A 98 -17.33 2.09 15.84
N ILE A 99 -16.95 2.32 14.59
CA ILE A 99 -16.76 1.27 13.58
C ILE A 99 -15.28 1.11 13.28
N ASP A 100 -14.73 -0.06 13.60
CA ASP A 100 -13.34 -0.38 13.34
C ASP A 100 -13.12 -0.91 11.93
N ILE A 101 -12.07 -0.39 11.28
CA ILE A 101 -11.49 -0.83 10.03
C ILE A 101 -10.10 -1.39 10.36
N PRO A 102 -9.97 -2.71 10.55
CA PRO A 102 -8.69 -3.31 10.87
C PRO A 102 -7.69 -3.12 9.72
N ARG A 103 -6.41 -3.06 10.08
CA ARG A 103 -5.29 -3.21 9.16
C ARG A 103 -5.45 -4.53 8.39
N GLY A 104 -5.19 -4.49 7.09
CA GLY A 104 -5.35 -5.65 6.23
C GLY A 104 -6.78 -5.85 5.70
N THR A 105 -7.71 -4.93 5.96
CA THR A 105 -9.02 -4.89 5.31
C THR A 105 -8.82 -4.80 3.80
N LEU A 106 -9.42 -5.73 3.06
CA LEU A 106 -9.20 -5.87 1.63
C LEU A 106 -10.27 -5.13 0.82
N VAL A 107 -9.81 -4.27 -0.10
CA VAL A 107 -10.63 -3.55 -1.09
C VAL A 107 -10.08 -3.84 -2.47
N SER A 108 -10.94 -4.07 -3.45
CA SER A 108 -10.51 -4.50 -4.78
C SER A 108 -11.26 -3.80 -5.91
N THR A 109 -10.68 -3.89 -7.10
CA THR A 109 -11.40 -3.57 -8.33
C THR A 109 -12.53 -4.56 -8.61
N VAL A 110 -13.54 -4.13 -9.36
CA VAL A 110 -14.52 -5.05 -9.93
C VAL A 110 -13.80 -5.99 -10.89
N ARG A 111 -14.11 -7.29 -10.81
CA ARG A 111 -13.59 -8.26 -11.76
C ARG A 111 -14.18 -7.98 -13.14
N SER A 112 -13.34 -7.64 -14.11
CA SER A 112 -13.75 -7.45 -15.51
C SER A 112 -13.25 -8.61 -16.37
N GLY A 113 -14.18 -9.34 -17.00
CA GLY A 113 -13.85 -10.47 -17.88
C GLY A 113 -13.00 -11.55 -17.20
N ASN A 114 -11.85 -11.87 -17.79
CA ASN A 114 -10.92 -12.88 -17.28
C ASN A 114 -9.85 -12.34 -16.33
N ASP A 115 -9.73 -11.02 -16.19
CA ASP A 115 -8.67 -10.42 -15.38
C ASP A 115 -8.92 -10.64 -13.87
N ARG A 116 -7.84 -10.85 -13.12
CA ARG A 116 -7.90 -10.96 -11.66
C ARG A 116 -8.21 -9.57 -11.08
N ALA A 117 -9.01 -9.54 -10.03
CA ALA A 117 -9.26 -8.30 -9.31
C ALA A 117 -7.97 -7.82 -8.65
N ILE A 118 -7.67 -6.53 -8.79
CA ILE A 118 -6.51 -5.90 -8.18
C ILE A 118 -6.89 -5.53 -6.76
N THR A 119 -6.14 -6.02 -5.77
CA THR A 119 -6.52 -5.99 -4.35
C THR A 119 -5.57 -5.14 -3.52
N PHE A 120 -6.14 -4.22 -2.77
CA PHE A 120 -5.48 -3.34 -1.83
C PHE A 120 -5.82 -3.75 -0.41
N ALA A 121 -4.86 -3.60 0.50
CA ALA A 121 -5.05 -3.84 1.92
C ALA A 121 -4.82 -2.53 2.70
N THR A 122 -5.68 -2.24 3.69
CA THR A 122 -5.49 -1.08 4.57
C THR A 122 -4.17 -1.17 5.33
N ALA A 123 -3.43 -0.06 5.38
CA ALA A 123 -2.07 -0.03 5.91
C ALA A 123 -2.01 -0.02 7.45
N LYS A 124 -3.06 0.50 8.09
CA LYS A 124 -3.19 0.67 9.55
C LYS A 124 -4.62 0.36 10.01
N ASP A 125 -4.77 0.09 11.30
CA ASP A 125 -6.08 0.10 11.94
C ASP A 125 -6.62 1.54 11.92
N PHE A 126 -7.91 1.68 11.70
CA PHE A 126 -8.60 2.97 11.71
C PHE A 126 -9.99 2.80 12.28
N THR A 127 -10.43 3.76 13.09
CA THR A 127 -11.75 3.76 13.70
C THR A 127 -12.53 4.94 13.14
N ILE A 128 -13.74 4.67 12.63
CA ILE A 128 -14.73 5.71 12.34
C ILE A 128 -15.48 5.98 13.64
N PRO A 129 -15.24 7.12 14.32
CA PRO A 129 -15.84 7.40 15.60
C PRO A 129 -17.33 7.72 15.45
N SER A 130 -18.17 7.25 16.37
CA SER A 130 -19.53 7.74 16.56
C SER A 130 -19.47 9.10 17.24
N VAL A 131 -19.82 10.17 16.54
CA VAL A 131 -19.87 11.52 17.11
C VAL A 131 -21.29 12.02 17.26
N ASP A 132 -21.46 12.91 18.23
CA ASP A 132 -22.65 13.74 18.41
C ASP A 132 -22.18 15.15 18.84
N CYS A 133 -23.08 16.13 18.76
CA CYS A 133 -22.88 17.46 19.29
C CYS A 133 -23.01 17.43 20.83
N LYS A 134 -21.87 17.48 21.51
CA LYS A 134 -21.80 17.55 22.98
C LYS A 134 -22.16 18.93 23.52
N GLN A 135 -21.79 19.99 22.80
CA GLN A 135 -21.87 21.36 23.30
C GLN A 135 -21.99 22.34 22.14
N THR A 136 -22.90 23.30 22.25
CA THR A 136 -22.98 24.43 21.31
C THR A 136 -22.65 25.74 22.01
N LEU A 137 -21.55 26.40 21.58
CA LEU A 137 -21.16 27.71 22.09
C LEU A 137 -21.19 28.75 20.97
N THR A 138 -21.51 29.99 21.31
CA THR A 138 -21.31 31.14 20.42
C THR A 138 -20.31 32.09 21.04
N LYS A 139 -19.56 32.81 20.21
CA LYS A 139 -18.65 33.85 20.66
C LYS A 139 -18.68 35.01 19.66
N THR A 140 -19.00 36.19 20.17
CA THR A 140 -18.89 37.43 19.41
C THR A 140 -17.51 38.05 19.60
N VAL A 141 -17.08 38.91 18.68
CA VAL A 141 -15.79 39.62 18.75
C VAL A 141 -15.63 40.40 20.06
N ASP A 142 -16.68 41.12 20.45
CA ASP A 142 -16.70 41.98 21.64
C ASP A 142 -17.11 41.24 22.93
N GLY A 143 -17.47 39.95 22.83
CA GLY A 143 -18.08 39.17 23.89
C GLY A 143 -17.26 37.98 24.39
N GLY A 144 -17.80 37.33 25.43
CA GLY A 144 -17.32 36.05 25.93
C GLY A 144 -17.92 34.86 25.15
N PHE A 145 -17.63 33.65 25.62
CA PHE A 145 -18.35 32.47 25.17
C PHE A 145 -19.72 32.41 25.84
N GLU A 146 -20.76 32.20 25.05
CA GLU A 146 -22.12 31.92 25.52
C GLU A 146 -22.45 30.44 25.27
N ASN A 147 -23.07 29.81 26.26
CA ASN A 147 -23.53 28.43 26.18
C ASN A 147 -25.00 28.39 25.78
N ASN A 148 -25.33 27.64 24.72
CA ASN A 148 -26.69 27.58 24.18
C ASN A 148 -27.40 26.25 24.44
N ASP A 149 -26.82 25.31 25.19
CA ASP A 149 -27.41 23.98 25.39
C ASP A 149 -28.78 24.01 26.09
N GLU A 150 -29.00 24.94 27.03
CA GLU A 150 -30.32 25.09 27.68
C GLU A 150 -31.39 25.51 26.67
N LYS A 151 -31.05 26.42 25.75
CA LYS A 151 -31.94 26.85 24.67
C LYS A 151 -32.20 25.71 23.68
N VAL A 152 -31.15 24.96 23.31
CA VAL A 152 -31.26 23.75 22.47
C VAL A 152 -32.21 22.74 23.11
N ALA A 153 -32.08 22.48 24.41
CA ALA A 153 -32.94 21.55 25.13
C ALA A 153 -34.41 22.01 25.22
N LEU A 154 -34.63 23.32 25.30
CA LEU A 154 -35.96 23.94 25.29
C LEU A 154 -36.53 24.16 23.88
N ARG A 155 -35.75 23.89 22.82
CA ARG A 155 -36.05 24.22 21.42
C ARG A 155 -36.36 25.71 21.22
N GLU A 156 -35.55 26.55 21.86
CA GLU A 156 -35.56 28.00 21.68
C GLU A 156 -34.48 28.40 20.68
N GLU A 157 -34.82 29.27 19.72
CA GLU A 157 -33.86 29.80 18.76
C GLU A 157 -32.83 30.69 19.46
N PHE A 158 -31.59 30.65 18.96
CA PHE A 158 -30.52 31.53 19.41
C PHE A 158 -29.72 32.10 18.26
N PRO A 159 -29.22 33.34 18.40
CA PRO A 159 -28.39 33.97 17.39
C PRO A 159 -27.02 33.30 17.31
N VAL A 160 -26.60 32.95 16.10
CA VAL A 160 -25.31 32.31 15.82
C VAL A 160 -24.13 33.29 15.98
N PHE A 161 -24.36 34.55 15.60
CA PHE A 161 -23.37 35.62 15.58
C PHE A 161 -23.88 36.86 16.32
N SER A 162 -23.13 37.97 16.30
CA SER A 162 -23.64 39.24 16.80
C SER A 162 -24.80 39.76 15.93
N PRO A 163 -25.70 40.63 16.43
CA PRO A 163 -26.90 41.08 15.69
C PRO A 163 -26.62 41.61 14.28
N ARG A 164 -25.42 42.18 14.08
CA ARG A 164 -24.83 42.45 12.76
C ARG A 164 -23.49 41.71 12.68
N PRO A 165 -23.45 40.53 12.04
CA PRO A 165 -22.28 39.65 12.14
C PRO A 165 -20.99 40.35 11.72
N GLN A 166 -19.97 40.22 12.57
CA GLN A 166 -18.64 40.80 12.36
C GLN A 166 -17.61 39.72 12.07
N VAL A 167 -16.54 40.10 11.37
CA VAL A 167 -15.40 39.19 11.14
C VAL A 167 -14.85 38.72 12.48
N GLY A 168 -14.82 37.40 12.68
CA GLY A 168 -14.39 36.78 13.92
C GLY A 168 -15.51 36.30 14.84
N ASP A 169 -16.77 36.68 14.58
CA ASP A 169 -17.92 36.03 15.21
C ASP A 169 -17.93 34.56 14.83
N ALA A 170 -18.18 33.69 15.81
CA ALA A 170 -18.07 32.25 15.59
C ALA A 170 -19.07 31.42 16.39
N LEU A 171 -19.60 30.41 15.70
CA LEU A 171 -20.29 29.27 16.28
C LEU A 171 -19.27 28.17 16.54
N TYR A 172 -19.32 27.55 17.71
CA TYR A 172 -18.48 26.44 18.12
C TYR A 172 -19.35 25.21 18.38
N VAL A 173 -19.07 24.15 17.65
CA VAL A 173 -19.70 22.83 17.77
C VAL A 173 -18.68 21.89 18.39
N GLY A 174 -18.92 21.50 19.64
CA GLY A 174 -18.07 20.57 20.37
C GLY A 174 -18.52 19.14 20.12
N LEU A 175 -17.75 18.37 19.37
CA LEU A 175 -18.02 16.94 19.16
C LEU A 175 -17.63 16.13 20.40
N THR A 176 -18.35 15.03 20.63
CA THR A 176 -18.08 14.08 21.73
C THR A 176 -16.68 13.49 21.70
N GLN A 177 -16.08 13.31 20.52
CA GLN A 177 -14.73 12.82 20.32
C GLN A 177 -14.09 13.36 19.03
N ALA A 178 -12.78 13.15 18.87
CA ALA A 178 -12.03 13.62 17.71
C ALA A 178 -12.26 12.73 16.48
N SER A 179 -12.37 13.35 15.30
CA SER A 179 -12.76 12.70 14.03
C SER A 179 -11.78 13.06 12.91
N GLY A 180 -10.50 12.78 13.13
CA GLY A 180 -9.47 12.97 12.10
C GLY A 180 -9.62 11.95 10.97
N ASP A 181 -9.34 12.37 9.74
CA ASP A 181 -9.59 11.63 8.50
C ASP A 181 -11.07 11.19 8.31
N CYS A 182 -12.03 11.89 8.93
CA CYS A 182 -13.45 11.56 8.85
C CYS A 182 -14.28 12.55 8.02
N PHE A 183 -15.36 12.02 7.45
CA PHE A 183 -16.46 12.81 6.93
C PHE A 183 -17.48 13.02 8.05
N VAL A 184 -17.75 14.27 8.39
CA VAL A 184 -18.69 14.65 9.44
C VAL A 184 -19.79 15.50 8.82
N ARG A 185 -21.03 15.21 9.20
CA ARG A 185 -22.20 16.01 8.88
C ARG A 185 -22.57 16.85 10.08
N LEU A 186 -22.79 18.13 9.86
CA LEU A 186 -23.45 19.02 10.82
C LEU A 186 -24.89 19.23 10.36
N VAL A 187 -25.87 18.83 11.15
CA VAL A 187 -27.29 19.03 10.87
C VAL A 187 -27.73 20.29 11.59
N VAL A 188 -28.00 21.36 10.84
CA VAL A 188 -28.46 22.63 11.40
C VAL A 188 -29.98 22.67 11.32
N LEU A 189 -30.65 22.90 12.44
CA LEU A 189 -32.11 23.04 12.52
C LEU A 189 -32.49 24.50 12.77
N CYS A 190 -33.45 25.02 12.00
CA CYS A 190 -34.07 26.35 12.12
C CYS A 190 -35.59 26.19 12.19
N ASP A 191 -36.31 27.03 12.95
CA ASP A 191 -37.78 26.93 13.05
C ASP A 191 -38.49 27.58 11.85
N ASN A 192 -37.93 28.67 11.32
CA ASN A 192 -38.51 29.44 10.21
C ASN A 192 -37.73 29.28 8.89
N GLU A 193 -38.46 29.16 7.78
CA GLU A 193 -37.88 29.04 6.42
C GLU A 193 -37.26 30.35 5.88
N ILE A 194 -37.42 31.48 6.57
CA ILE A 194 -36.96 32.79 6.09
C ILE A 194 -36.60 33.66 7.30
N GLU A 195 -35.31 33.94 7.51
CA GLU A 195 -34.80 35.25 7.97
C GLU A 195 -33.26 35.32 7.95
N GLY A 196 -32.71 35.30 6.74
CA GLY A 196 -31.32 35.69 6.46
C GLY A 196 -31.28 36.60 5.25
N ILE A 197 -31.61 37.89 5.41
CA ILE A 197 -31.59 38.82 4.29
C ILE A 197 -30.13 39.22 4.05
N GLY A 198 -29.65 39.04 2.81
CA GLY A 198 -28.44 39.70 2.33
C GLY A 198 -27.18 38.84 2.24
N VAL A 199 -27.24 37.53 2.41
CA VAL A 199 -26.12 36.62 2.04
C VAL A 199 -26.45 35.84 0.77
N ASP A 200 -25.44 35.57 -0.05
CA ASP A 200 -25.54 34.61 -1.15
C ASP A 200 -25.50 33.18 -0.56
N PRO A 201 -26.60 32.40 -0.63
CA PRO A 201 -26.66 31.05 -0.07
C PRO A 201 -25.59 30.09 -0.62
N LEU A 202 -25.05 30.37 -1.81
CA LEU A 202 -24.02 29.54 -2.45
C LEU A 202 -22.60 30.01 -2.12
N ASN A 203 -22.46 31.17 -1.49
CA ASN A 203 -21.17 31.76 -1.13
C ASN A 203 -21.28 32.59 0.15
N PRO A 204 -21.59 31.97 1.31
CA PRO A 204 -21.67 32.68 2.58
C PRO A 204 -20.28 33.14 3.07
N PRO A 205 -20.17 34.30 3.74
CA PRO A 205 -18.89 34.85 4.20
C PRO A 205 -18.43 34.21 5.52
N TYR A 206 -18.39 32.88 5.58
CA TYR A 206 -17.82 32.14 6.69
C TYR A 206 -16.83 31.07 6.19
N VAL A 207 -15.97 30.60 7.09
CA VAL A 207 -15.21 29.36 6.89
C VAL A 207 -15.46 28.42 8.06
N ILE A 208 -15.34 27.12 7.79
CA ILE A 208 -15.37 26.10 8.84
C ILE A 208 -13.94 25.68 9.13
N GLU A 209 -13.61 25.61 10.41
CA GLU A 209 -12.30 25.20 10.90
C GLU A 209 -12.44 24.15 12.00
N ALA A 210 -11.50 23.22 12.07
CA ALA A 210 -11.39 22.26 13.16
C ALA A 210 -10.09 22.50 13.94
N TRP A 211 -10.10 22.24 15.23
CA TRP A 211 -8.89 22.30 16.05
C TRP A 211 -8.02 21.07 15.80
N ASP A 212 -6.82 21.26 15.23
CA ASP A 212 -5.91 20.14 14.89
C ASP A 212 -5.02 19.69 16.07
N GLY A 213 -5.12 20.36 17.22
CA GLY A 213 -4.25 20.15 18.38
C GLY A 213 -3.24 21.29 18.61
N GLN A 214 -2.98 22.09 17.58
CA GLN A 214 -2.03 23.20 17.61
C GLN A 214 -2.66 24.52 17.17
N LYS A 215 -3.52 24.48 16.15
CA LYS A 215 -4.18 25.65 15.55
C LYS A 215 -5.55 25.28 15.00
N TRP A 216 -6.29 26.31 14.63
CA TRP A 216 -7.48 26.17 13.81
C TRP A 216 -7.07 25.94 12.35
N ALA A 217 -7.52 24.82 11.79
CA ALA A 217 -7.25 24.45 10.42
C ALA A 217 -8.55 24.46 9.62
N LYS A 218 -8.54 25.13 8.46
CA LYS A 218 -9.68 25.14 7.53
C LYS A 218 -10.02 23.72 7.09
N VAL A 219 -11.28 23.33 7.24
CA VAL A 219 -11.77 22.03 6.77
C VAL A 219 -12.28 22.12 5.34
N ARG A 220 -12.34 20.98 4.66
CA ARG A 220 -12.90 20.91 3.31
C ARG A 220 -14.42 20.74 3.43
N VAL A 221 -15.18 21.75 3.03
CA VAL A 221 -16.65 21.64 2.89
C VAL A 221 -16.97 20.90 1.60
N LEU A 222 -17.77 19.84 1.71
CA LEU A 222 -18.23 19.01 0.59
C LEU A 222 -19.58 19.49 0.07
N ALA A 223 -20.48 19.85 0.98
CA ALA A 223 -21.80 20.41 0.68
C ALA A 223 -22.26 21.32 1.83
N ASP A 224 -23.01 22.36 1.50
CA ASP A 224 -23.77 23.19 2.46
C ASP A 224 -25.18 23.43 1.90
N GLU A 225 -26.17 22.86 2.56
CA GLU A 225 -27.59 22.99 2.22
C GLU A 225 -28.30 24.08 3.04
N THR A 226 -27.63 24.64 4.05
CA THR A 226 -28.19 25.61 5.00
C THR A 226 -28.31 27.01 4.41
N GLY A 227 -27.69 27.26 3.25
CA GLY A 227 -27.72 28.56 2.59
C GLY A 227 -27.14 29.68 3.44
N GLY A 228 -26.03 29.42 4.12
CA GLY A 228 -25.43 30.38 5.04
C GLY A 228 -25.96 30.31 6.47
N LEU A 229 -26.38 29.13 6.94
CA LEU A 229 -27.06 28.90 8.23
C LEU A 229 -28.46 29.51 8.35
N ASN A 230 -29.12 29.81 7.23
CA ASN A 230 -30.41 30.52 7.22
C ASN A 230 -31.64 29.60 7.06
N ARG A 231 -31.41 28.29 6.88
CA ARG A 231 -32.47 27.29 6.81
C ARG A 231 -31.96 25.96 7.35
N THR A 232 -32.90 25.09 7.71
CA THR A 232 -32.61 23.71 8.05
C THR A 232 -31.91 23.00 6.90
N GLY A 233 -30.77 22.37 7.19
CA GLY A 233 -29.98 21.67 6.18
C GLY A 233 -28.71 21.05 6.75
N ASN A 234 -28.02 20.29 5.90
CA ASN A 234 -26.79 19.62 6.25
C ASN A 234 -25.57 20.40 5.76
N ILE A 235 -24.52 20.36 6.56
CA ILE A 235 -23.18 20.77 6.12
C ILE A 235 -22.26 19.56 6.24
N ASP A 236 -21.83 19.03 5.10
CA ASP A 236 -20.92 17.89 5.03
C ASP A 236 -19.49 18.41 4.92
N ILE A 237 -18.64 18.02 5.87
CA ILE A 237 -17.24 18.44 5.96
C ILE A 237 -16.30 17.23 6.02
N PHE A 238 -15.09 17.41 5.52
CA PHE A 238 -13.99 16.48 5.73
C PHE A 238 -12.94 17.10 6.66
N ILE A 239 -12.66 16.41 7.76
CA ILE A 239 -11.71 16.84 8.79
C ILE A 239 -10.44 16.00 8.68
N ALA A 240 -9.34 16.58 8.24
CA ALA A 240 -8.08 15.85 8.05
C ALA A 240 -7.39 15.52 9.39
N GLN A 241 -7.36 16.48 10.32
CA GLN A 241 -6.79 16.32 11.65
C GLN A 241 -7.75 16.96 12.65
N HIS A 242 -7.94 16.30 13.79
CA HIS A 242 -8.85 16.77 14.82
C HIS A 242 -8.32 16.35 16.19
N ALA A 243 -8.41 17.25 17.17
CA ALA A 243 -8.01 16.98 18.54
C ALA A 243 -8.97 17.60 19.54
N VAL A 244 -8.99 17.03 20.76
CA VAL A 244 -9.74 17.57 21.89
C VAL A 244 -9.04 18.82 22.43
N SER A 245 -9.82 19.84 22.80
CA SER A 245 -9.33 21.05 23.46
C SER A 245 -10.34 21.56 24.49
N SER A 246 -9.89 22.47 25.37
CA SER A 246 -10.74 23.12 26.37
C SER A 246 -11.10 24.54 25.91
N ILE A 247 -12.36 24.75 25.55
CA ILE A 247 -12.90 26.04 25.07
C ILE A 247 -14.15 26.37 25.88
N GLY A 248 -14.27 27.61 26.35
CA GLY A 248 -15.40 28.02 27.18
C GLY A 248 -15.54 27.20 28.48
N GLY A 249 -14.45 26.57 28.95
CA GLY A 249 -14.47 25.66 30.10
C GLY A 249 -14.93 24.23 29.80
N VAL A 250 -15.23 23.89 28.55
CA VAL A 250 -15.71 22.58 28.12
C VAL A 250 -14.63 21.85 27.31
N GLN A 251 -14.38 20.58 27.66
CA GLN A 251 -13.53 19.69 26.86
C GLN A 251 -14.37 18.94 25.81
N ALA A 252 -14.06 19.21 24.55
CA ALA A 252 -14.67 18.58 23.37
C ALA A 252 -13.69 18.64 22.18
N ALA A 253 -14.00 17.92 21.10
CA ALA A 253 -13.29 18.08 19.83
C ALA A 253 -14.00 19.15 19.00
N TRP A 254 -13.38 20.30 18.85
CA TRP A 254 -14.08 21.50 18.39
C TRP A 254 -13.99 21.73 16.89
N VAL A 255 -15.15 21.91 16.29
CA VAL A 255 -15.34 22.51 14.97
C VAL A 255 -15.95 23.89 15.18
N ARG A 256 -15.54 24.89 14.41
CA ARG A 256 -16.13 26.23 14.46
C ARG A 256 -16.50 26.74 13.08
N VAL A 257 -17.60 27.45 13.00
CA VAL A 257 -18.00 28.26 11.84
C VAL A 257 -17.70 29.71 12.19
N ILE A 258 -16.76 30.33 11.48
CA ILE A 258 -16.28 31.69 11.78
C ILE A 258 -16.53 32.62 10.60
N VAL A 259 -17.09 33.80 10.88
CA VAL A 259 -17.32 34.86 9.89
C VAL A 259 -15.97 35.43 9.45
N VAL A 260 -15.78 35.56 8.13
CA VAL A 260 -14.56 36.08 7.51
C VAL A 260 -14.85 37.34 6.70
N GLU A 261 -13.79 38.06 6.33
CA GLU A 261 -13.90 39.19 5.41
C GLU A 261 -14.53 38.76 4.08
N THR A 262 -15.48 39.56 3.58
CA THR A 262 -16.09 39.33 2.27
C THR A 262 -15.06 39.58 1.17
N VAL A 263 -15.09 38.74 0.13
CA VAL A 263 -14.18 38.88 -1.01
C VAL A 263 -14.92 39.50 -2.21
N GLY A 264 -14.39 40.62 -2.72
CA GLY A 264 -14.92 41.27 -3.92
C GLY A 264 -16.34 41.81 -3.72
N SER A 265 -17.29 41.31 -4.51
CA SER A 265 -18.72 41.70 -4.45
C SER A 265 -19.57 40.75 -3.59
N GLN A 266 -18.94 39.86 -2.80
CA GLN A 266 -19.64 38.95 -1.91
C GLN A 266 -20.42 39.76 -0.86
N PRO A 267 -21.72 39.50 -0.69
CA PRO A 267 -22.53 40.26 0.24
C PRO A 267 -22.31 39.74 1.68
N SER A 268 -22.36 40.64 2.66
CA SER A 268 -22.20 40.33 4.09
C SER A 268 -23.56 40.02 4.74
N TYR A 269 -23.55 39.32 5.87
CA TYR A 269 -24.74 39.19 6.70
C TYR A 269 -25.29 40.56 7.11
N LEU A 270 -26.60 40.78 6.92
CA LEU A 270 -27.29 41.99 7.41
C LEU A 270 -27.88 41.78 8.81
N SER A 271 -28.29 40.53 9.10
CA SER A 271 -28.78 40.05 10.39
C SER A 271 -28.07 38.74 10.74
N THR A 272 -27.98 38.43 12.03
CA THR A 272 -27.52 37.10 12.47
C THR A 272 -28.53 36.03 12.04
N PRO A 273 -28.06 34.87 11.56
CA PRO A 273 -28.90 33.69 11.51
C PRO A 273 -29.29 33.27 12.94
N GLU A 274 -30.49 32.72 13.07
CA GLU A 274 -30.98 32.10 14.31
C GLU A 274 -31.23 30.62 14.04
N ILE A 275 -30.79 29.77 14.97
CA ILE A 275 -30.91 28.31 14.85
C ILE A 275 -31.47 27.73 16.14
N LEU A 276 -32.15 26.59 16.03
CA LEU A 276 -32.65 25.80 17.16
C LEU A 276 -31.56 24.91 17.75
N SER A 277 -30.80 24.22 16.89
CA SER A 277 -29.76 23.28 17.30
C SER A 277 -28.79 22.99 16.16
N VAL A 278 -27.65 22.40 16.55
CA VAL A 278 -26.74 21.72 15.63
C VAL A 278 -26.50 20.32 16.18
N GLU A 279 -26.75 19.31 15.36
CA GLU A 279 -26.39 17.92 15.62
C GLU A 279 -25.20 17.54 14.74
N ALA A 280 -24.50 16.46 15.09
CA ALA A 280 -23.34 16.02 14.32
C ALA A 280 -23.32 14.50 14.17
N ASP A 281 -23.02 14.03 12.96
CA ASP A 281 -22.91 12.61 12.64
C ASP A 281 -21.63 12.32 11.86
N THR A 282 -21.01 11.17 12.09
CA THR A 282 -19.94 10.68 11.21
C THR A 282 -20.54 9.91 10.04
N LEU A 283 -20.20 10.29 8.82
CA LEU A 283 -20.65 9.65 7.59
C LEU A 283 -19.68 8.57 7.08
N GLY A 284 -18.42 8.63 7.52
CA GLY A 284 -17.37 7.75 7.04
C GLY A 284 -15.96 8.25 7.36
N GLY A 285 -14.96 7.62 6.76
CA GLY A 285 -13.58 8.06 6.90
C GLY A 285 -12.65 7.57 5.80
N ILE A 286 -11.40 8.04 5.85
CA ILE A 286 -10.38 7.76 4.86
C ILE A 286 -9.24 6.96 5.47
N VAL A 287 -8.89 5.86 4.81
CA VAL A 287 -7.77 5.01 5.22
C VAL A 287 -6.83 4.81 4.03
N ASP A 288 -5.53 4.93 4.29
CA ASP A 288 -4.51 4.59 3.30
C ASP A 288 -4.45 3.07 3.12
N ALA A 289 -4.40 2.64 1.86
CA ALA A 289 -4.25 1.25 1.47
C ALA A 289 -3.13 1.10 0.45
N ALA A 290 -2.51 -0.08 0.44
CA ALA A 290 -1.45 -0.42 -0.50
C ALA A 290 -1.83 -1.66 -1.32
N HIS A 291 -1.40 -1.71 -2.59
CA HIS A 291 -1.59 -2.86 -3.47
C HIS A 291 -0.84 -4.06 -2.90
N SER A 292 -1.57 -4.96 -2.25
CA SER A 292 -1.03 -6.15 -1.62
C SER A 292 -2.13 -7.16 -1.40
N GLU A 293 -1.90 -8.39 -1.82
CA GLU A 293 -2.76 -9.54 -1.56
C GLU A 293 -2.10 -10.41 -0.49
N PRO A 294 -2.79 -10.73 0.62
CA PRO A 294 -2.26 -11.63 1.63
C PRO A 294 -2.36 -13.08 1.18
N ILE A 295 -1.25 -13.81 1.33
CA ILE A 295 -1.21 -15.27 1.29
C ILE A 295 -1.05 -15.75 2.72
N GLU A 296 -1.93 -16.65 3.14
CA GLU A 296 -2.02 -17.12 4.52
C GLU A 296 -1.81 -18.63 4.60
N ASP A 297 -1.23 -19.09 5.72
CA ASP A 297 -0.99 -20.49 6.05
C ASP A 297 -0.34 -21.32 4.92
N GLU A 298 0.58 -20.72 4.15
CA GLU A 298 1.30 -21.45 3.12
C GLU A 298 2.22 -22.49 3.75
N LEU A 299 2.10 -23.73 3.29
CA LEU A 299 2.91 -24.85 3.77
C LEU A 299 3.96 -25.24 2.72
N LEU A 300 5.23 -25.12 3.09
CA LEU A 300 6.41 -25.48 2.32
C LEU A 300 7.10 -26.72 2.91
N GLY A 301 7.86 -27.44 2.09
CA GLY A 301 8.64 -28.61 2.52
C GLY A 301 8.32 -29.89 1.75
N PRO A 302 8.77 -31.06 2.24
CA PRO A 302 9.55 -31.25 3.46
C PRO A 302 10.99 -30.72 3.35
N CYS A 303 11.55 -30.28 4.47
CA CYS A 303 12.97 -29.97 4.60
C CYS A 303 13.82 -31.24 4.46
N THR A 304 14.99 -31.09 3.84
CA THR A 304 15.98 -32.16 3.68
C THR A 304 16.75 -32.41 4.98
N GLY A 305 16.82 -31.40 5.86
CA GLY A 305 17.62 -31.43 7.07
C GLY A 305 19.12 -31.19 6.84
N THR A 306 19.48 -30.68 5.65
CA THR A 306 20.86 -30.27 5.34
C THR A 306 21.08 -28.79 5.64
N PRO A 307 22.24 -28.38 6.19
CA PRO A 307 22.52 -26.96 6.39
C PRO A 307 22.49 -26.18 5.08
N GLY A 308 21.88 -24.99 5.10
CA GLY A 308 21.68 -24.18 3.90
C GLY A 308 20.51 -24.62 3.02
N ASP A 309 19.60 -25.46 3.55
CA ASP A 309 18.40 -25.93 2.85
C ASP A 309 17.57 -24.78 2.27
N ARG A 310 16.87 -25.05 1.16
CA ARG A 310 16.14 -24.04 0.40
C ARG A 310 14.74 -24.52 0.06
N LEU A 311 13.77 -23.63 0.20
CA LEU A 311 12.37 -23.85 -0.16
C LEU A 311 11.89 -22.72 -1.08
N GLN A 312 10.86 -23.00 -1.86
CA GLN A 312 10.34 -22.08 -2.86
C GLN A 312 8.89 -21.74 -2.52
N LEU A 313 8.59 -20.44 -2.36
CA LEU A 313 7.22 -19.96 -2.19
C LEU A 313 6.44 -20.12 -3.50
N SER A 314 5.14 -20.36 -3.39
CA SER A 314 4.25 -20.57 -4.54
C SER A 314 3.78 -19.27 -5.19
N GLN A 315 3.69 -18.17 -4.43
CA GLN A 315 3.29 -16.85 -4.93
C GLN A 315 4.44 -15.86 -4.77
N VAL A 316 4.82 -15.27 -5.90
CA VAL A 316 5.93 -14.30 -6.04
C VAL A 316 5.56 -13.31 -7.15
N PRO A 317 6.18 -12.12 -7.19
CA PRO A 317 7.07 -11.55 -6.18
C PRO A 317 6.33 -11.05 -4.92
N LEU A 318 7.08 -10.94 -3.82
CA LEU A 318 6.62 -10.36 -2.56
C LEU A 318 6.75 -8.84 -2.61
N VAL A 319 5.78 -8.14 -2.01
CA VAL A 319 5.85 -6.69 -1.82
C VAL A 319 7.01 -6.34 -0.89
N ALA A 320 7.75 -5.27 -1.20
CA ALA A 320 8.84 -4.76 -0.37
C ALA A 320 8.39 -4.44 1.08
N GLY A 321 9.34 -4.50 2.03
CA GLY A 321 9.11 -4.03 3.41
C GLY A 321 8.59 -5.08 4.41
N GLN A 322 8.74 -6.37 4.10
CA GLN A 322 8.28 -7.49 4.95
C GLN A 322 9.42 -8.10 5.79
N MET A 323 10.22 -7.27 6.45
CA MET A 323 11.37 -7.74 7.24
C MET A 323 10.97 -8.43 8.55
N ASN A 324 9.78 -8.12 9.08
CA ASN A 324 9.24 -8.74 10.29
C ASN A 324 8.48 -10.04 10.01
N LEU A 325 8.59 -10.61 8.80
CA LEU A 325 7.96 -11.87 8.44
C LEU A 325 8.57 -13.00 9.28
N GLU A 326 7.70 -13.80 9.89
CA GLU A 326 8.07 -14.99 10.65
C GLU A 326 7.59 -16.24 9.92
N ILE A 327 8.32 -17.34 10.10
CA ILE A 327 7.89 -18.66 9.64
C ILE A 327 7.84 -19.61 10.83
N GLU A 328 7.08 -20.68 10.68
CA GLU A 328 6.96 -21.73 11.68
C GLU A 328 7.46 -23.04 11.11
N VAL A 329 8.42 -23.66 11.77
CA VAL A 329 8.98 -24.95 11.36
C VAL A 329 8.48 -26.03 12.30
N SER A 330 7.90 -27.08 11.75
CA SER A 330 7.42 -28.22 12.52
C SER A 330 8.59 -29.02 13.09
N GLY A 331 8.50 -29.44 14.34
CA GLY A 331 9.42 -30.40 14.95
C GLY A 331 8.70 -31.35 15.90
N ALA A 332 9.45 -32.22 16.57
CA ALA A 332 8.91 -33.25 17.46
C ALA A 332 7.99 -32.74 18.60
N ARG A 333 8.14 -31.46 19.00
CA ARG A 333 7.37 -30.83 20.10
C ARG A 333 6.32 -29.83 19.61
N GLY A 334 6.05 -29.79 18.31
CA GLY A 334 5.14 -28.84 17.69
C GLY A 334 5.87 -27.82 16.80
N TRP A 335 5.20 -26.71 16.52
CA TRP A 335 5.70 -25.65 15.66
C TRP A 335 6.64 -24.72 16.43
N THR A 336 7.71 -24.31 15.77
CA THR A 336 8.68 -23.36 16.31
C THR A 336 8.79 -22.16 15.40
N THR A 337 8.73 -20.96 15.96
CA THR A 337 8.90 -19.71 15.21
C THR A 337 10.37 -19.48 14.87
N TRP A 338 10.61 -19.00 13.64
CA TRP A 338 11.89 -18.59 13.11
C TRP A 338 11.77 -17.15 12.59
N SER A 339 12.82 -16.36 12.79
CA SER A 339 12.85 -14.94 12.46
C SER A 339 13.65 -14.68 11.19
N ARG A 340 13.19 -13.72 10.39
CA ARG A 340 13.88 -13.32 9.16
C ARG A 340 15.13 -12.49 9.49
N VAL A 341 16.20 -12.73 8.74
CA VAL A 341 17.43 -11.91 8.77
C VAL A 341 17.87 -11.53 7.35
N GLU A 342 18.61 -10.44 7.19
CA GLU A 342 19.20 -10.04 5.90
C GLU A 342 20.47 -10.82 5.56
N SER A 343 21.18 -11.27 6.60
CA SER A 343 22.43 -12.00 6.52
C SER A 343 22.54 -12.96 7.70
N PHE A 344 23.19 -14.10 7.48
CA PHE A 344 23.49 -15.05 8.54
C PHE A 344 24.79 -14.76 9.30
N ALA A 345 25.54 -13.72 8.94
CA ALA A 345 26.88 -13.46 9.47
C ALA A 345 26.94 -13.44 11.01
N ASP A 346 25.93 -12.87 11.65
CA ASP A 346 25.83 -12.72 13.10
C ASP A 346 25.06 -13.87 13.78
N SER A 347 24.51 -14.81 13.00
CA SER A 347 23.73 -15.93 13.53
C SER A 347 24.61 -16.98 14.20
N SER A 348 24.19 -17.42 15.37
CA SER A 348 24.71 -18.60 16.06
C SER A 348 24.16 -19.90 15.44
N PRO A 349 24.81 -21.06 15.65
CA PRO A 349 24.27 -22.36 15.22
C PRO A 349 22.92 -22.74 15.84
N MET A 350 22.48 -22.05 16.89
CA MET A 350 21.20 -22.32 17.57
C MET A 350 20.11 -21.31 17.18
N ASP A 351 20.48 -20.25 16.46
CA ASP A 351 19.55 -19.18 16.11
C ASP A 351 18.60 -19.65 15.00
N ARG A 352 17.31 -19.52 15.26
CA ARG A 352 16.24 -19.92 14.33
C ARG A 352 16.02 -18.82 13.31
N HIS A 353 17.00 -18.65 12.43
CA HIS A 353 17.00 -17.62 11.42
C HIS A 353 16.79 -18.20 10.02
N PHE A 354 16.07 -17.44 9.20
CA PHE A 354 15.95 -17.71 7.76
C PHE A 354 16.17 -16.44 6.96
N MET A 355 16.54 -16.61 5.69
CA MET A 355 16.56 -15.54 4.69
C MET A 355 15.48 -15.82 3.65
N LEU A 356 14.94 -14.77 3.06
CA LEU A 356 13.97 -14.85 1.98
C LEU A 356 14.35 -13.82 0.91
N ASP A 357 14.41 -14.27 -0.34
CA ASP A 357 14.48 -13.42 -1.52
C ASP A 357 13.06 -13.05 -1.96
N GLU A 358 12.68 -11.77 -1.89
CA GLU A 358 11.33 -11.33 -2.23
C GLU A 358 10.98 -11.45 -3.72
N VAL A 359 11.97 -11.36 -4.61
CA VAL A 359 11.72 -11.39 -6.05
C VAL A 359 11.53 -12.82 -6.51
N SER A 360 12.45 -13.71 -6.12
CA SER A 360 12.41 -15.11 -6.51
C SER A 360 11.54 -15.96 -5.58
N GLY A 361 11.22 -15.51 -4.37
CA GLY A 361 10.54 -16.29 -3.33
C GLY A 361 11.38 -17.45 -2.78
N GLN A 362 12.70 -17.39 -2.88
CA GLN A 362 13.57 -18.43 -2.34
C GLN A 362 13.79 -18.20 -0.85
N LEU A 363 13.25 -19.10 -0.03
CA LEU A 363 13.52 -19.20 1.39
C LEU A 363 14.78 -20.04 1.60
N ARG A 364 15.69 -19.60 2.48
CA ARG A 364 16.94 -20.30 2.78
C ARG A 364 17.20 -20.34 4.28
N PHE A 365 17.75 -21.46 4.75
CA PHE A 365 18.23 -21.62 6.13
C PHE A 365 19.74 -21.41 6.27
N GLY A 366 20.20 -21.30 7.51
CA GLY A 366 21.60 -21.04 7.83
C GLY A 366 22.57 -22.10 7.27
N PRO A 367 23.67 -21.71 6.58
CA PRO A 367 24.65 -22.64 6.07
C PRO A 367 25.66 -23.06 7.14
N VAL A 368 26.44 -24.11 6.85
CA VAL A 368 27.66 -24.45 7.58
C VAL A 368 28.87 -24.11 6.72
N ILE A 369 29.79 -23.32 7.27
CA ILE A 369 31.02 -22.88 6.59
C ILE A 369 32.23 -23.57 7.25
N ARG A 370 33.14 -24.09 6.43
CA ARG A 370 34.44 -24.59 6.90
C ARG A 370 35.39 -23.43 7.15
N LEU A 371 35.99 -23.40 8.32
CA LEU A 371 36.94 -22.38 8.74
C LEU A 371 38.37 -22.75 8.28
N PRO A 372 39.25 -21.75 8.06
CA PRO A 372 40.65 -21.98 7.67
C PRO A 372 41.41 -22.90 8.63
N GLU A 373 41.04 -22.87 9.92
CA GLU A 373 41.68 -23.67 10.97
C GLU A 373 41.19 -25.13 11.03
N GLY A 374 40.39 -25.58 10.05
CA GLY A 374 39.94 -26.97 9.91
C GLY A 374 38.64 -27.31 10.65
N GLY A 375 38.03 -26.34 11.34
CA GLY A 375 36.71 -26.47 11.96
C GLY A 375 35.55 -26.19 10.99
N ALA A 376 34.32 -26.44 11.43
CA ALA A 376 33.10 -26.02 10.72
C ALA A 376 32.20 -25.24 11.68
N ARG A 377 31.59 -24.15 11.21
CA ARG A 377 30.68 -23.30 11.97
C ARG A 377 29.35 -23.18 11.25
N GLY A 378 28.26 -23.43 11.97
CA GLY A 378 26.90 -23.13 11.52
C GLY A 378 26.57 -21.66 11.73
N TYR A 379 25.86 -21.08 10.76
CA TYR A 379 25.39 -19.70 10.78
C TYR A 379 23.86 -19.69 10.74
N GLY A 380 23.25 -20.16 11.82
CA GLY A 380 21.82 -20.46 11.94
C GLY A 380 21.55 -21.95 12.16
N ALA A 381 20.43 -22.23 12.82
CA ALA A 381 19.94 -23.58 13.04
C ALA A 381 19.53 -24.24 11.71
N THR A 382 19.64 -25.57 11.66
CA THR A 382 19.15 -26.38 10.53
C THR A 382 17.84 -27.06 10.93
N PRO A 383 16.76 -26.95 10.15
CA PRO A 383 15.53 -27.68 10.38
C PRO A 383 15.76 -29.20 10.46
N GLU A 384 14.92 -29.91 11.22
CA GLU A 384 14.96 -31.38 11.23
C GLU A 384 14.58 -31.93 9.84
N PRO A 385 15.16 -33.07 9.41
CA PRO A 385 14.71 -33.75 8.20
C PRO A 385 13.21 -34.03 8.27
N GLN A 386 12.50 -33.87 7.15
CA GLN A 386 11.04 -34.01 7.05
C GLN A 386 10.22 -32.93 7.78
N ALA A 387 10.85 -31.91 8.37
CA ALA A 387 10.11 -30.77 8.90
C ALA A 387 9.36 -30.04 7.77
N MET A 388 8.12 -29.66 8.05
CA MET A 388 7.34 -28.74 7.23
C MET A 388 7.54 -27.30 7.73
N VAL A 389 7.43 -26.35 6.82
CA VAL A 389 7.56 -24.93 7.10
C VAL A 389 6.24 -24.26 6.76
N ARG A 390 5.57 -23.67 7.74
CA ARG A 390 4.37 -22.86 7.54
C ARG A 390 4.75 -21.39 7.56
N ILE A 391 4.25 -20.63 6.60
CA ILE A 391 4.33 -19.17 6.58
C ILE A 391 2.94 -18.67 6.95
N PRO A 392 2.73 -18.16 8.18
CA PRO A 392 1.40 -17.75 8.63
C PRO A 392 0.77 -16.70 7.72
N ARG A 393 1.56 -15.71 7.28
CA ARG A 393 1.11 -14.66 6.38
C ARG A 393 2.27 -13.95 5.68
N TYR A 394 2.12 -13.69 4.38
CA TYR A 394 2.98 -12.77 3.62
C TYR A 394 2.16 -12.06 2.54
N LEU A 395 2.71 -10.98 2.00
CA LEU A 395 2.05 -10.12 1.03
C LEU A 395 2.71 -10.25 -0.34
N VAL A 396 1.89 -10.47 -1.36
CA VAL A 396 2.29 -10.47 -2.77
C VAL A 396 1.61 -9.34 -3.52
N GLY A 397 2.10 -9.06 -4.72
CA GLY A 397 1.59 -8.00 -5.57
C GLY A 397 2.58 -6.85 -5.68
N GLY A 398 2.09 -5.63 -5.45
CA GLY A 398 2.80 -4.43 -5.86
C GLY A 398 2.88 -4.33 -7.39
N GLY A 399 3.93 -3.72 -7.92
CA GLY A 399 4.07 -3.61 -9.35
C GLY A 399 3.25 -2.48 -9.96
N HIS A 400 3.49 -2.25 -11.26
CA HIS A 400 2.81 -1.23 -12.03
C HIS A 400 1.31 -1.52 -12.17
N MET A 401 0.92 -2.81 -12.09
CA MET A 401 -0.50 -3.21 -12.13
C MET A 401 -1.32 -2.61 -10.96
N GLY A 402 -0.66 -2.25 -9.85
CA GLY A 402 -1.33 -1.57 -8.73
C GLY A 402 -1.73 -0.13 -9.04
N ASN A 403 -1.18 0.51 -10.07
CA ASN A 403 -1.48 1.90 -10.43
C ASN A 403 -2.85 2.02 -11.14
N VAL A 404 -3.91 1.77 -10.38
CA VAL A 404 -5.30 1.80 -10.87
C VAL A 404 -5.90 3.20 -10.87
N GLU A 405 -6.85 3.43 -11.78
CA GLU A 405 -7.52 4.72 -11.94
C GLU A 405 -8.37 5.12 -10.73
N ALA A 406 -8.77 6.40 -10.69
CA ALA A 406 -9.72 6.87 -9.69
C ALA A 406 -11.06 6.11 -9.80
N ARG A 407 -11.67 5.82 -8.66
CA ARG A 407 -12.98 5.17 -8.48
C ARG A 407 -13.08 3.74 -8.98
N THR A 408 -11.96 3.05 -9.19
CA THR A 408 -11.97 1.63 -9.59
C THR A 408 -11.98 0.67 -8.40
N LEU A 409 -11.42 1.07 -7.24
CA LEU A 409 -11.39 0.29 -6.01
C LEU A 409 -12.73 0.44 -5.29
N SER A 410 -13.71 -0.38 -5.67
CA SER A 410 -15.11 -0.22 -5.25
C SER A 410 -15.71 -1.46 -4.58
N VAL A 411 -14.96 -2.56 -4.47
CA VAL A 411 -15.44 -3.82 -3.91
C VAL A 411 -14.75 -4.09 -2.58
N LEU A 412 -15.50 -3.99 -1.50
CA LEU A 412 -15.05 -4.42 -0.17
C LEU A 412 -15.05 -5.95 -0.09
N ARG A 413 -13.89 -6.56 0.12
CA ARG A 413 -13.70 -8.02 0.22
C ARG A 413 -13.82 -8.51 1.65
N THR A 414 -13.32 -7.72 2.60
CA THR A 414 -13.46 -7.99 4.04
C THR A 414 -14.74 -7.31 4.52
N SER A 415 -15.77 -8.08 4.86
CA SER A 415 -17.04 -7.52 5.33
C SER A 415 -16.86 -6.72 6.62
N ILE A 416 -17.20 -5.43 6.59
CA ILE A 416 -17.28 -4.56 7.76
C ILE A 416 -18.75 -4.10 7.90
N PRO A 417 -19.39 -4.29 9.06
CA PRO A 417 -20.77 -3.87 9.27
C PRO A 417 -20.99 -2.39 8.92
N PHE A 418 -22.16 -2.07 8.38
CA PHE A 418 -22.63 -0.70 8.09
C PHE A 418 -21.82 0.07 7.03
N ILE A 419 -20.75 -0.48 6.45
CA ILE A 419 -20.09 0.11 5.29
C ILE A 419 -20.91 -0.18 4.04
N SER A 420 -21.39 0.89 3.39
CA SER A 420 -22.18 0.80 2.16
C SER A 420 -21.32 0.88 0.89
N THR A 421 -20.31 1.74 0.92
CA THR A 421 -19.52 2.10 -0.24
C THR A 421 -18.07 2.25 0.15
N VAL A 422 -17.18 1.70 -0.68
CA VAL A 422 -15.76 1.98 -0.64
C VAL A 422 -15.35 2.57 -1.98
N VAL A 423 -14.49 3.58 -1.99
CA VAL A 423 -14.04 4.19 -3.24
C VAL A 423 -12.67 4.83 -3.06
N ASN A 424 -11.80 4.71 -4.06
CA ASN A 424 -10.60 5.55 -4.15
C ASN A 424 -10.93 6.83 -4.94
N PRO A 425 -11.02 8.02 -4.32
CA PRO A 425 -11.37 9.25 -5.05
C PRO A 425 -10.29 9.67 -6.06
N GLN A 426 -9.05 9.24 -5.85
CA GLN A 426 -7.89 9.52 -6.70
C GLN A 426 -7.26 8.22 -7.19
N ALA A 427 -6.51 8.29 -8.30
CA ALA A 427 -5.76 7.15 -8.82
C ALA A 427 -4.71 6.67 -7.81
N ALA A 428 -4.50 5.36 -7.76
CA ALA A 428 -3.41 4.77 -7.03
C ALA A 428 -2.08 5.08 -7.74
N HIS A 429 -1.02 5.26 -6.98
CA HIS A 429 0.29 5.65 -7.53
C HIS A 429 1.44 5.03 -6.74
N GLY A 430 2.64 5.07 -7.34
CA GLY A 430 3.87 4.63 -6.67
C GLY A 430 4.19 3.15 -6.82
N GLY A 431 3.36 2.36 -7.51
CA GLY A 431 3.66 0.96 -7.80
C GLY A 431 4.70 0.81 -8.89
N SER A 432 5.74 0.02 -8.63
CA SER A 432 6.80 -0.31 -9.59
C SER A 432 7.05 -1.82 -9.60
N ASP A 433 7.28 -2.39 -10.78
CA ASP A 433 7.58 -3.81 -10.92
C ASP A 433 8.91 -4.17 -10.23
N ALA A 434 9.10 -5.47 -10.00
CA ALA A 434 10.36 -5.99 -9.51
C ALA A 434 11.49 -5.65 -10.51
N GLU A 435 12.67 -5.37 -10.00
CA GLU A 435 13.85 -5.14 -10.82
C GLU A 435 14.13 -6.37 -11.69
N THR A 436 14.34 -6.17 -12.99
CA THR A 436 14.72 -7.25 -13.89
C THR A 436 16.22 -7.52 -13.78
N LEU A 437 16.67 -8.66 -14.33
CA LEU A 437 18.10 -8.93 -14.37
C LEU A 437 18.87 -7.86 -15.16
N GLU A 438 18.29 -7.34 -16.25
CA GLU A 438 18.91 -6.30 -17.07
C GLU A 438 19.07 -5.00 -16.28
N ASP A 439 18.06 -4.60 -15.51
CA ASP A 439 18.12 -3.43 -14.62
C ASP A 439 19.23 -3.58 -13.56
N VAL A 440 19.38 -4.76 -12.95
CA VAL A 440 20.49 -5.01 -12.00
C VAL A 440 21.84 -4.88 -12.71
N LYS A 441 21.97 -5.41 -13.93
CA LYS A 441 23.23 -5.31 -14.70
C LYS A 441 23.61 -3.85 -14.94
N ASP A 442 22.64 -3.03 -15.30
CA ASP A 442 22.83 -1.59 -15.56
C ASP A 442 23.13 -0.82 -14.26
N ARG A 443 22.39 -1.09 -13.17
CA ARG A 443 22.63 -0.49 -11.85
C ARG A 443 24.02 -0.81 -11.33
N ALA A 444 24.44 -2.08 -11.36
CA ALA A 444 25.75 -2.51 -10.88
C ALA A 444 26.90 -1.90 -11.69
N ALA A 445 26.70 -1.64 -12.99
CA ALA A 445 27.70 -1.00 -13.85
C ALA A 445 27.93 0.49 -13.54
N ILE A 446 27.03 1.14 -12.79
CA ILE A 446 27.18 2.53 -12.32
C ILE A 446 27.85 2.58 -10.94
N THR A 447 27.62 1.55 -10.11
CA THR A 447 28.13 1.47 -8.74
C THR A 447 29.63 1.13 -8.67
N VAL A 448 30.16 0.46 -9.70
CA VAL A 448 31.59 0.10 -9.87
C VAL A 448 32.28 1.14 -10.74
#